data_AF-A0A1F8RJE3-F1
#
_entry.id   AF-A0A1F8RJE3-F1
#
_cell.length_a   1.000
_cell.length_b   1.000
_cell.length_c   1.000
_cell.angle_alpha   90.00
_cell.angle_beta   90.00
_cell.angle_gamma   90.00
#
_symmetry.space_group_name_H-M   'P 1'
#
loop_
_entity.id
_entity.type
_entity.pdbx_description
1 polymer ?
#
loop_
_entity_poly.entity_id
_entity_poly.type
_entity_poly.pdbx_seq_one_letter_code
_entity_poly.pdbx_strand_id
1 'polypeptide(L)'
;MHLYTTRGEFAALLIFPYLFSRDGDWIGWVSDERDVFNLEGGYVGWVSHDRRILRRATVQPRIIPPPPSKPEEPRVRVPATTPLPPLMAEYSHDVIDVLEDMPELLHSGDRSELQSDMD
;
A
#
# COMPACT_ATOMS: atom_id res chain seq x y z
N MET A 1 -7.37 -9.29 0.12
CA MET A 1 -6.16 -9.91 -0.47
C MET A 1 -4.97 -9.57 0.41
N HIS A 2 -4.15 -10.55 0.77
CA HIS A 2 -2.92 -10.33 1.54
C HIS A 2 -1.82 -9.83 0.60
N LEU A 3 -1.13 -8.78 1.00
CA LEU A 3 0.03 -8.22 0.32
C LEU A 3 1.30 -8.54 1.12
N TYR A 4 2.36 -8.81 0.38
CA TYR A 4 3.63 -9.27 0.93
C TYR A 4 4.77 -8.34 0.55
N THR A 5 5.86 -8.44 1.29
CA THR A 5 7.18 -7.95 0.88
C THR A 5 7.88 -8.98 0.00
N THR A 6 9.01 -8.58 -0.59
CA THR A 6 9.87 -9.46 -1.39
C THR A 6 10.43 -10.62 -0.58
N ARG A 7 10.64 -10.44 0.73
CA ARG A 7 10.99 -11.51 1.67
C ARG A 7 9.82 -12.45 2.02
N GLY A 8 8.62 -12.19 1.51
CA GLY A 8 7.43 -12.99 1.75
C GLY A 8 6.75 -12.70 3.10
N GLU A 9 7.11 -11.60 3.75
CA GLU A 9 6.44 -11.16 4.98
C GLU A 9 5.11 -10.51 4.64
N PHE A 10 4.06 -10.81 5.39
CA PHE A 10 2.79 -10.09 5.23
C PHE A 10 2.90 -8.69 5.80
N ALA A 11 2.56 -7.71 4.97
CA ALA A 11 2.75 -6.30 5.28
C ALA A 11 1.47 -5.47 5.21
N ALA A 12 0.53 -5.83 4.34
CA ALA A 12 -0.72 -5.07 4.17
C ALA A 12 -1.88 -5.93 3.72
N LEU A 13 -3.11 -5.48 4.01
CA LEU A 13 -4.35 -6.09 3.59
C LEU A 13 -5.08 -5.19 2.60
N LEU A 14 -5.33 -5.69 1.38
CA LEU A 14 -6.20 -5.03 0.41
C LEU A 14 -7.63 -5.54 0.55
N ILE A 15 -8.54 -4.68 1.01
CA ILE A 15 -9.99 -4.88 0.92
C ILE A 15 -10.48 -3.85 -0.09
N PHE A 16 -10.54 -4.24 -1.35
CA PHE A 16 -10.73 -3.30 -2.45
C PHE A 16 -11.90 -2.32 -2.20
N PRO A 17 -11.69 -1.00 -2.37
CA PRO A 17 -10.46 -0.35 -2.88
C PRO A 17 -9.43 0.01 -1.79
N TYR A 18 -9.66 -0.32 -0.52
CA TYR A 18 -8.87 0.18 0.61
C TYR A 18 -7.67 -0.70 0.97
N LEU A 19 -6.55 -0.04 1.29
CA LEU A 19 -5.35 -0.67 1.85
C LEU A 19 -5.29 -0.45 3.34
N PHE A 20 -5.06 -1.54 4.07
CA PHE A 20 -4.89 -1.54 5.52
C PHE A 20 -3.50 -2.02 5.90
N SER A 21 -2.93 -1.42 6.94
CA SER A 21 -1.67 -1.87 7.55
C SER A 21 -1.83 -3.25 8.18
N ARG A 22 -0.70 -3.86 8.57
CA ARG A 22 -0.68 -5.08 9.38
C ARG A 22 -1.44 -4.97 10.71
N ASP A 23 -1.62 -3.75 11.23
CA ASP A 23 -2.33 -3.45 12.48
C ASP A 23 -3.82 -3.13 12.25
N GLY A 24 -4.21 -3.08 10.97
CA GLY A 24 -5.57 -2.89 10.50
C GLY A 24 -5.93 -1.46 10.16
N ASP A 25 -5.00 -0.50 10.22
CA ASP A 25 -5.28 0.92 9.98
C ASP A 25 -5.34 1.23 8.49
N TRP A 26 -6.26 2.08 8.07
CA TRP A 26 -6.34 2.54 6.67
C TRP A 26 -5.11 3.40 6.31
N ILE A 27 -4.36 2.98 5.29
CA ILE A 27 -3.08 3.58 4.87
C ILE A 27 -3.04 4.03 3.40
N GLY A 28 -4.12 3.80 2.65
CA GLY A 28 -4.16 4.13 1.23
C GLY A 28 -5.29 3.43 0.49
N TRP A 29 -5.28 3.53 -0.83
CA TRP A 29 -6.30 2.93 -1.69
C TRP A 29 -5.71 2.52 -3.04
N VAL A 30 -6.47 1.70 -3.76
CA VAL A 30 -6.11 1.12 -5.04
C VAL A 30 -7.18 1.46 -6.07
N SER A 31 -6.77 1.93 -7.24
CA SER A 31 -7.67 2.16 -8.37
C SER A 31 -8.03 0.85 -9.09
N ASP A 32 -9.00 0.91 -10.00
CA ASP A 32 -9.34 -0.23 -10.87
C ASP A 32 -8.15 -0.70 -11.73
N GLU A 33 -7.24 0.22 -12.07
CA GLU A 33 -6.00 -0.06 -12.82
C GLU A 33 -4.87 -0.65 -11.96
N ARG A 34 -5.16 -0.95 -10.68
CA ARG A 34 -4.21 -1.46 -9.67
C ARG A 34 -3.13 -0.45 -9.26
N ASP A 35 -3.26 0.81 -9.64
CA ASP A 35 -2.40 1.86 -9.12
C ASP A 35 -2.73 2.12 -7.64
N VAL A 36 -1.70 2.31 -6.83
CA VAL A 36 -1.78 2.53 -5.39
C VAL A 36 -1.53 3.98 -5.07
N PHE A 37 -2.35 4.53 -4.19
CA PHE A 37 -2.29 5.90 -3.72
C PHE A 37 -2.31 5.93 -2.20
N ASN A 38 -1.64 6.92 -1.61
CA ASN A 38 -1.73 7.20 -0.19
C ASN A 38 -3.04 7.96 0.15
N LEU A 39 -3.24 8.31 1.42
CA LEU A 39 -4.44 8.99 1.88
C LEU A 39 -4.58 10.42 1.32
N GLU A 40 -3.47 11.07 1.00
CA GLU A 40 -3.40 12.40 0.38
C GLU A 40 -3.61 12.37 -1.14
N GLY A 41 -3.77 11.18 -1.74
CA GLY A 41 -3.91 11.00 -3.19
C GLY A 41 -2.59 11.02 -3.97
N GLY A 42 -1.46 11.00 -3.29
CA GLY A 42 -0.14 10.83 -3.89
C GLY A 42 0.06 9.42 -4.46
N TYR A 43 0.61 9.32 -5.67
CA TYR A 43 0.92 8.03 -6.29
C TYR A 43 2.06 7.32 -5.57
N VAL A 44 1.81 6.09 -5.16
CA VAL A 44 2.76 5.24 -4.43
C VAL A 44 3.37 4.18 -5.34
N GLY A 45 2.56 3.49 -6.14
CA GLY A 45 3.04 2.34 -6.92
C GLY A 45 1.89 1.60 -7.61
N TRP A 46 2.06 0.31 -7.89
CA TRP A 46 1.00 -0.55 -8.38
C TRP A 46 1.01 -1.90 -7.66
N VAL A 47 -0.16 -2.54 -7.57
CA VAL A 47 -0.28 -3.90 -7.05
C VAL A 47 0.12 -4.90 -8.13
N SER A 48 1.21 -5.63 -7.90
CA SER A 48 1.71 -6.66 -8.80
C SER A 48 0.84 -7.91 -8.82
N HIS A 49 1.08 -8.80 -9.79
CA HIS A 49 0.38 -10.09 -9.88
C HIS A 49 0.74 -11.03 -8.72
N ASP A 50 1.96 -10.93 -8.20
CA ASP A 50 2.44 -11.70 -7.05
C ASP A 50 2.18 -11.03 -5.70
N ARG A 51 1.26 -10.05 -5.68
CA ARG A 51 0.69 -9.43 -4.46
C ARG A 51 1.70 -8.61 -3.66
N ARG A 52 2.55 -7.87 -4.35
CA ARG A 52 3.40 -6.81 -3.78
C ARG A 52 2.89 -5.45 -4.21
N ILE A 53 3.31 -4.40 -3.51
CA ILE A 53 3.17 -3.03 -4.00
C ILE A 53 4.53 -2.62 -4.54
N LEU A 54 4.60 -2.41 -5.86
CA LEU A 54 5.83 -2.11 -6.54
C LEU A 54 5.81 -0.69 -7.07
N ARG A 55 6.99 -0.10 -7.22
CA ARG A 55 7.17 1.24 -7.76
C ARG A 55 8.38 1.26 -8.69
N ARG A 56 8.34 2.06 -9.76
CA ARG A 56 9.54 2.35 -10.56
C ARG A 56 10.31 3.49 -9.91
N ALA A 57 11.64 3.41 -9.89
CA ALA A 57 12.50 4.47 -9.36
C ALA A 57 12.18 5.84 -9.98
N THR A 58 11.93 5.87 -11.29
CA THR A 58 11.43 7.06 -11.99
C THR A 58 9.91 6.98 -12.14
N VAL A 59 9.20 7.93 -11.51
CA VAL A 59 7.75 8.05 -11.65
C VAL A 59 7.41 9.01 -12.78
N GLN A 60 6.61 8.53 -13.73
CA GLN A 60 6.04 9.37 -14.77
C GLN A 60 4.83 10.13 -14.23
N PRO A 61 4.51 11.32 -14.79
CA PRO A 61 3.27 12.01 -14.48
C PRO A 61 2.06 11.09 -14.72
N ARG A 62 1.12 11.07 -13.77
CA ARG A 62 -0.10 10.26 -13.84
C ARG A 62 -1.32 11.14 -13.62
N ILE A 63 -2.40 10.82 -14.31
CA ILE A 63 -3.73 11.35 -13.97
C ILE A 63 -4.18 10.60 -12.72
N ILE A 64 -4.39 11.34 -11.64
CA ILE A 64 -4.83 10.78 -10.37
C ILE A 64 -6.36 10.69 -10.42
N PRO A 65 -6.96 9.49 -10.31
CA PRO A 65 -8.40 9.37 -10.22
C PRO A 65 -8.90 9.97 -8.90
N PRO A 66 -10.18 10.37 -8.82
CA PRO A 66 -10.74 10.85 -7.55
C PRO A 66 -10.60 9.74 -6.49
N PRO A 67 -10.19 10.09 -5.26
CA PRO A 67 -10.07 9.10 -4.19
C PRO A 67 -11.45 8.50 -3.86
N PRO A 68 -11.51 7.25 -3.38
CA PRO A 68 -12.75 6.69 -2.88
C PRO A 68 -13.21 7.45 -1.63
N SER A 69 -14.51 7.35 -1.32
CA SER A 69 -15.02 7.77 -0.02
C SER A 69 -14.23 7.08 1.10
N LYS A 70 -14.01 7.76 2.23
CA LYS A 70 -13.41 7.16 3.42
C LYS A 70 -14.19 5.89 3.81
N PRO A 71 -13.51 4.78 4.17
CA PRO A 71 -14.20 3.58 4.64
C PRO A 71 -15.02 3.87 5.91
N GLU A 72 -16.18 3.23 6.03
CA GLU A 72 -17.06 3.35 7.21
C GLU A 72 -16.33 2.93 8.49
N GLU A 73 -15.51 1.88 8.39
CA GLU A 73 -14.59 1.45 9.45
C GLU A 73 -13.14 1.70 9.01
N PRO A 74 -12.44 2.71 9.57
CA PRO A 74 -11.06 3.02 9.20
C PRO A 74 -10.06 2.00 9.75
N ARG A 75 -10.54 1.06 10.59
CA ARG A 75 -9.74 -0.01 11.16
C ARG A 75 -10.43 -1.36 11.02
N VAL A 76 -9.71 -2.34 10.50
CA VAL A 76 -10.22 -3.69 10.27
C VAL A 76 -9.49 -4.73 11.13
N ARG A 77 -10.17 -5.83 11.44
CA ARG A 77 -9.52 -6.98 12.07
C ARG A 77 -8.70 -7.73 11.02
N VAL A 78 -7.38 -7.68 11.17
CA VAL A 78 -6.47 -8.47 10.34
C VAL A 78 -6.54 -9.95 10.76
N PRO A 79 -6.52 -10.90 9.82
CA PRO A 79 -6.58 -12.32 10.14
C PRO A 79 -5.44 -12.75 11.08
N ALA A 80 -5.76 -13.62 12.04
CA ALA A 80 -4.78 -14.15 13.00
C ALA A 80 -3.72 -15.07 12.34
N THR A 81 -4.03 -15.60 11.15
CA THR A 81 -3.12 -16.43 10.37
C THR A 81 -2.91 -15.82 9.00
N THR A 82 -1.65 -15.67 8.61
CA THR A 82 -1.27 -15.22 7.29
C THR A 82 -1.10 -16.42 6.35
N PRO A 83 -1.69 -16.42 5.14
CA PRO A 83 -1.42 -17.47 4.17
C PRO A 83 0.02 -17.41 3.66
N LEU A 84 0.55 -18.53 3.20
CA LEU A 84 1.88 -18.60 2.58
C LEU A 84 1.98 -17.56 1.43
N PRO A 85 3.08 -16.80 1.32
CA PRO A 85 3.31 -15.93 0.17
C PRO A 85 3.30 -16.75 -1.13
N PRO A 86 2.81 -16.17 -2.25
CA PRO A 86 2.98 -16.80 -3.56
C PRO A 86 4.47 -16.88 -3.94
N LEU A 87 4.78 -17.58 -5.03
CA LEU A 87 6.12 -17.50 -5.61
C LEU A 87 6.37 -16.08 -6.11
N MET A 88 7.39 -15.42 -5.55
CA MET A 88 7.76 -14.06 -5.92
C MET A 88 8.52 -14.05 -7.24
N ALA A 89 8.10 -13.21 -8.17
CA ALA A 89 8.82 -12.99 -9.41
C ALA A 89 10.12 -12.21 -9.15
N GLU A 90 11.17 -12.47 -9.93
CA GLU A 90 12.28 -11.52 -9.99
C GLU A 90 11.87 -10.33 -10.86
N TYR A 91 12.17 -9.13 -10.36
CA TYR A 91 11.94 -7.88 -11.09
C TYR A 91 13.28 -7.19 -11.41
N SER A 92 13.24 -6.31 -12.40
CA SER A 92 14.36 -5.45 -12.77
C SER A 92 14.83 -4.58 -11.60
N HIS A 93 16.11 -4.19 -11.60
CA HIS A 93 16.70 -3.32 -10.57
C HIS A 93 16.05 -1.94 -10.42
N ASP A 94 15.27 -1.48 -11.40
CA ASP A 94 14.54 -0.20 -11.34
C ASP A 94 13.17 -0.33 -10.65
N VAL A 95 12.80 -1.53 -10.20
CA VAL A 95 11.57 -1.82 -9.48
C VAL A 95 11.87 -1.96 -7.99
N ILE A 96 11.15 -1.18 -7.19
CA ILE A 96 11.30 -1.06 -5.74
C ILE A 96 10.06 -1.68 -5.10
N ASP A 97 10.24 -2.48 -4.05
CA ASP A 97 9.15 -2.98 -3.23
C ASP A 97 8.79 -1.92 -2.20
N VAL A 98 7.62 -1.31 -2.33
CA VAL A 98 7.21 -0.22 -1.45
C VAL A 98 7.05 -0.69 -0.01
N LEU A 99 6.53 -1.90 0.22
CA LEU A 99 6.26 -2.37 1.58
C LEU A 99 7.55 -2.79 2.31
N GLU A 100 8.63 -3.09 1.58
CA GLU A 100 9.94 -3.42 2.13
C GLU A 100 10.87 -2.21 2.22
N ASP A 101 11.00 -1.45 1.12
CA ASP A 101 12.05 -0.44 0.95
C ASP A 101 11.57 1.00 1.15
N MET A 102 10.27 1.27 0.99
CA MET A 102 9.68 2.63 1.11
C MET A 102 8.35 2.63 1.90
N PRO A 103 8.29 2.01 3.10
CA PRO A 103 7.04 1.87 3.84
C PRO A 103 6.45 3.22 4.27
N GLU A 104 7.27 4.28 4.36
CA GLU A 104 6.86 5.65 4.68
C GLU A 104 5.91 6.27 3.66
N LEU A 105 5.81 5.73 2.44
CA LEU A 105 4.86 6.19 1.43
C LEU A 105 3.40 5.81 1.75
N LEU A 106 3.19 4.91 2.72
CA LEU A 106 1.87 4.46 3.16
C LEU A 106 1.77 4.57 4.69
N HIS A 107 1.13 5.62 5.17
CA HIS A 107 0.89 5.84 6.60
C HIS A 107 -0.59 6.12 6.87
N SER A 108 -1.01 5.89 8.11
CA SER A 108 -2.34 6.28 8.58
C SER A 108 -2.42 7.80 8.77
N GLY A 109 -3.62 8.36 8.65
CA GLY A 109 -3.85 9.81 8.80
C GLY A 109 -3.47 10.34 10.18
N ASP A 110 -3.71 9.55 11.24
CA ASP A 110 -3.36 9.90 12.62
C ASP A 110 -1.84 10.14 12.82
N ARG A 111 -1.00 9.55 11.95
CA ARG A 111 0.46 9.72 12.01
C ARG A 111 0.91 11.03 11.35
N SER A 112 0.16 11.55 10.37
CA SER A 112 0.46 12.83 9.70
C SER A 112 0.20 14.04 10.61
N GLU A 113 -0.84 13.96 11.45
CA GLU A 113 -1.20 15.03 12.38
C GLU A 113 -0.13 15.22 13.46
N LEU A 114 0.45 14.14 13.97
CA LEU A 114 1.52 14.19 14.98
C LEU A 114 2.83 14.80 14.46
N GLN A 115 3.07 14.78 13.15
CA GLN A 115 4.28 15.33 12.55
C GLN A 115 4.15 16.82 12.20
N SER A 116 2.91 17.32 12.06
CA SER A 116 2.62 18.72 11.73
C SER A 116 2.76 19.66 12.94
N ASP A 117 2.72 19.12 14.16
CA ASP A 117 2.85 19.90 15.40
C ASP A 117 4.31 20.21 15.79
N MET A 118 5.30 19.85 14.96
CA MET A 118 6.73 20.05 15.23
C MET A 118 7.40 21.18 14.41
N ASP A 119 6.63 22.00 13.70
CA ASP A 119 7.13 23.19 12.97
C ASP A 119 6.61 24.52 13.56
#